data_AF-A0A645DNB2-F1
#
_entry.id   AF-A0A645DNB2-F1
#
_cell.length_a   1.000
_cell.length_b   1.000
_cell.length_c   1.000
_cell.angle_alpha   90.00
_cell.angle_beta   90.00
_cell.angle_gamma   90.00
#
_symmetry.space_group_name_H-M   'P 1'
#
loop_
_entity.id
_entity.type
_entity.pdbx_description
1 polymer ?
#
loop_
_entity_poly.entity_id
_entity_poly.type
_entity_poly.pdbx_seq_one_letter_code
_entity_poly.pdbx_strand_id
1 'polypeptide(L)'
;MDVIGKWKFIDKVPSANQFYYGNPKCSDIDNIWLKELYFLPEGKGYWVIDGWTKGCFTTSFGYPKHTCRQNYSLHTKNGKNLMFIEMNDDYYRISHGGKPEIYVFEKISDKEYSRNNIRICDNTDMPFVFDAEVLGKWVVKDLIDSPDGFDPNTQKFPADGLFAKSVCFEKDGEAFSQYGEKPLYKQKWTKGFLLDEHNSISEAYHIREIDGVKYLFLEWKSGDYQFGGHKPYWHVFTRA
;
A
#
# COMPACT_ATOMS: atom_id res chain seq x y z
N MET A 1 -5.83 23.48 18.20
CA MET A 1 -6.09 22.04 18.12
C MET A 1 -4.82 21.37 17.63
N ASP A 2 -4.36 20.35 18.35
CA ASP A 2 -3.23 19.54 17.92
C ASP A 2 -3.70 18.56 16.83
N VAL A 3 -2.89 18.37 15.79
CA VAL A 3 -3.17 17.43 14.69
C VAL A 3 -2.72 16.02 15.03
N ILE A 4 -1.79 15.85 15.97
CA ILE A 4 -1.23 14.56 16.36
C ILE A 4 -2.34 13.57 16.71
N GLY A 5 -2.18 12.34 16.21
CA GLY A 5 -3.08 11.22 16.48
C GLY A 5 -3.79 10.69 15.25
N LYS A 6 -4.92 10.02 15.48
CA LYS A 6 -5.66 9.26 14.46
C LYS A 6 -6.89 10.01 13.99
N TRP A 7 -7.04 10.08 12.68
CA TRP A 7 -8.15 10.68 11.96
C TRP A 7 -8.81 9.65 11.06
N LYS A 8 -10.14 9.64 11.01
CA LYS A 8 -10.93 8.72 10.17
C LYS A 8 -11.68 9.50 9.12
N PHE A 9 -11.59 9.06 7.87
CA PHE A 9 -12.38 9.63 6.77
C PHE A 9 -13.87 9.46 7.04
N ILE A 10 -14.65 10.52 6.81
CA ILE A 10 -16.10 10.51 7.00
C ILE A 10 -16.89 11.00 5.79
N ASP A 11 -16.30 11.81 4.90
CA ASP A 11 -16.98 12.30 3.70
C ASP A 11 -16.01 12.86 2.65
N LYS A 12 -16.47 12.93 1.40
CA LYS A 12 -15.83 13.63 0.30
C LYS A 12 -16.81 14.61 -0.32
N VAL A 13 -16.45 15.90 -0.36
CA VAL A 13 -17.33 16.96 -0.86
C VAL A 13 -16.61 17.89 -1.84
N PRO A 14 -17.31 18.51 -2.81
CA PRO A 14 -16.66 19.44 -3.74
C PRO A 14 -16.19 20.76 -3.09
N SER A 15 -16.73 21.13 -1.93
CA SER A 15 -16.27 22.28 -1.15
C SER A 15 -16.65 22.15 0.33
N ALA A 16 -15.89 22.79 1.23
CA ALA A 16 -16.12 22.67 2.68
C ALA A 16 -17.53 23.11 3.14
N ASN A 17 -18.13 24.10 2.46
CA ASN A 17 -19.50 24.58 2.76
C ASN A 17 -20.58 23.53 2.46
N GLN A 18 -20.27 22.52 1.65
CA GLN A 18 -21.19 21.46 1.29
C GLN A 18 -21.19 20.30 2.28
N PHE A 19 -20.27 20.28 3.25
CA PHE A 19 -20.23 19.23 4.26
C PHE A 19 -21.34 19.40 5.28
N TYR A 20 -22.13 18.35 5.49
CA TYR A 20 -23.13 18.27 6.54
C TYR A 20 -22.89 17.03 7.40
N TYR A 21 -22.54 17.26 8.67
CA TYR A 21 -22.14 16.18 9.57
C TYR A 21 -23.28 15.17 9.76
N GLY A 22 -22.94 13.88 9.73
CA GLY A 22 -23.91 12.78 9.82
C GLY A 22 -24.68 12.49 8.53
N ASN A 23 -24.42 13.22 7.44
CA ASN A 23 -25.08 13.05 6.15
C ASN A 23 -24.03 13.00 5.02
N PRO A 24 -23.26 11.91 4.95
CA PRO A 24 -22.17 11.80 3.98
C PRO A 24 -22.71 11.85 2.55
N LYS A 25 -22.00 12.57 1.68
CA LYS A 25 -22.31 12.67 0.25
C LYS A 25 -21.57 11.64 -0.58
N CYS A 26 -20.41 11.19 -0.10
CA CYS A 26 -19.68 10.09 -0.71
C CYS A 26 -20.40 8.77 -0.41
N SER A 27 -20.98 8.15 -1.45
CA SER A 27 -21.58 6.82 -1.34
C SER A 27 -20.55 5.68 -1.42
N ASP A 28 -19.34 5.98 -1.90
CA ASP A 28 -18.30 4.99 -2.18
C ASP A 28 -17.11 5.14 -1.22
N ILE A 29 -17.40 5.03 0.08
CA ILE A 29 -16.41 5.15 1.16
C ILE A 29 -15.39 4.01 1.07
N ASP A 30 -15.80 2.85 0.55
CA ASP A 30 -14.95 1.66 0.48
C ASP A 30 -13.83 1.76 -0.56
N ASN A 31 -14.01 2.56 -1.62
CA ASN A 31 -12.96 2.81 -2.61
C ASN A 31 -12.09 4.04 -2.32
N ILE A 32 -12.26 4.69 -1.17
CA ILE A 32 -11.36 5.77 -0.75
C ILE A 32 -10.00 5.18 -0.35
N TRP A 33 -8.94 5.66 -0.99
CA TRP A 33 -7.58 5.15 -0.77
C TRP A 33 -7.01 5.52 0.60
N LEU A 34 -7.40 6.68 1.15
CA LEU A 34 -6.95 7.20 2.46
C LEU A 34 -8.11 7.17 3.48
N LYS A 35 -8.40 5.98 4.02
CA LYS A 35 -9.49 5.80 5.01
C LYS A 35 -9.10 6.28 6.40
N GLU A 36 -7.83 6.13 6.74
CA GLU A 36 -7.26 6.54 8.03
C GLU A 36 -6.01 7.38 7.80
N LEU A 37 -5.88 8.44 8.59
CA LEU A 37 -4.76 9.37 8.54
C LEU A 37 -4.17 9.52 9.94
N TYR A 38 -2.85 9.35 10.04
CA TYR A 38 -2.10 9.47 11.28
C TYR A 38 -1.13 10.65 11.17
N PHE A 39 -1.23 11.60 12.08
CA PHE A 39 -0.19 12.64 12.21
C PHE A 39 0.79 12.17 13.28
N LEU A 40 1.95 11.67 12.83
CA LEU A 40 3.00 11.18 13.73
C LEU A 40 3.79 12.36 14.31
N PRO A 41 4.33 12.24 15.55
CA PRO A 41 5.16 13.28 16.16
C PRO A 41 6.32 13.75 15.27
N GLU A 42 6.76 15.00 15.49
CA GLU A 42 7.91 15.62 14.80
C GLU A 42 7.77 15.73 13.27
N GLY A 43 6.55 15.67 12.72
CA GLY A 43 6.34 15.80 11.27
C GLY A 43 6.68 14.53 10.48
N LYS A 44 6.90 13.39 11.16
CA LYS A 44 7.31 12.13 10.54
C LYS A 44 6.24 11.59 9.58
N GLY A 45 6.68 11.15 8.41
CA GLY A 45 5.87 10.47 7.41
C GLY A 45 5.76 8.96 7.61
N TYR A 46 4.86 8.35 6.86
CA TYR A 46 4.69 6.90 6.73
C TYR A 46 3.99 6.60 5.40
N TRP A 47 4.24 5.40 4.85
CA TRP A 47 3.60 4.95 3.60
C TRP A 47 3.80 5.95 2.45
N VAL A 48 2.73 6.44 1.83
CA VAL A 48 2.77 7.48 0.79
C VAL A 48 2.83 8.89 1.36
N ILE A 49 2.68 9.09 2.67
CA ILE A 49 2.80 10.42 3.29
C ILE A 49 4.26 10.64 3.65
N ASP A 50 4.93 11.53 2.92
CA ASP A 50 6.37 11.81 3.11
C ASP A 50 6.64 12.52 4.45
N GLY A 51 5.68 13.31 4.91
CA GLY A 51 5.77 14.09 6.14
C GLY A 51 4.75 15.22 6.18
N TRP A 52 4.73 15.95 7.28
CA TRP A 52 3.76 17.02 7.49
C TRP A 52 4.30 18.20 8.31
N THR A 53 3.67 19.34 8.12
CA THR A 53 3.83 20.54 8.95
C THR A 53 2.46 21.12 9.26
N LYS A 54 2.39 22.15 10.11
CA LYS A 54 1.11 22.77 10.45
C LYS A 54 0.41 23.30 9.19
N GLY A 55 -0.77 22.77 8.90
CA GLY A 55 -1.61 23.16 7.77
C GLY A 55 -1.38 22.39 6.46
N CYS A 56 -0.39 21.50 6.37
CA CYS A 56 -0.23 20.65 5.18
C CYS A 56 0.56 19.36 5.42
N PHE A 57 0.38 18.39 4.53
CA PHE A 57 1.26 17.22 4.40
C PHE A 57 1.57 16.97 2.93
N THR A 58 2.59 16.16 2.67
CA THR A 58 2.99 15.81 1.31
C THR A 58 2.77 14.32 1.09
N THR A 59 2.24 13.97 -0.08
CA THR A 59 2.05 12.58 -0.52
C THR A 59 2.88 12.29 -1.76
N SER A 60 3.41 11.08 -1.85
CA SER A 60 4.21 10.57 -2.95
C SER A 60 3.70 9.20 -3.41
N PHE A 61 3.22 9.10 -4.65
CA PHE A 61 2.60 7.87 -5.18
C PHE A 61 2.71 7.76 -6.70
N GLY A 62 2.36 6.58 -7.24
CA GLY A 62 2.27 6.32 -8.68
C GLY A 62 3.57 5.91 -9.36
N TYR A 63 3.44 5.43 -10.61
CA TYR A 63 4.51 5.21 -11.57
C TYR A 63 4.16 5.93 -12.89
N PRO A 64 4.96 6.93 -13.34
CA PRO A 64 6.09 7.52 -12.65
C PRO A 64 5.67 8.19 -11.31
N LYS A 65 6.64 8.41 -10.42
CA LYS A 65 6.37 8.96 -9.09
C LYS A 65 5.88 10.41 -9.18
N HIS A 66 4.76 10.69 -8.54
CA HIS A 66 4.21 12.04 -8.38
C HIS A 66 4.21 12.45 -6.91
N THR A 67 4.50 13.72 -6.64
CA THR A 67 4.48 14.29 -5.29
C THR A 67 3.50 15.45 -5.24
N CYS A 68 2.57 15.39 -4.29
CA CYS A 68 1.48 16.36 -4.14
C CYS A 68 1.46 16.90 -2.71
N ARG A 69 1.31 18.22 -2.57
CA ARG A 69 1.07 18.86 -1.27
C ARG A 69 -0.43 18.95 -1.02
N GLN A 70 -0.88 18.45 0.13
CA GLN A 70 -2.25 18.49 0.59
C GLN A 70 -2.38 19.52 1.69
N ASN A 71 -3.16 20.57 1.46
CA ASN A 71 -3.45 21.56 2.50
C ASN A 71 -4.63 21.09 3.34
N TYR A 72 -4.59 21.37 4.64
CA TYR A 72 -5.72 21.08 5.51
C TYR A 72 -6.07 22.24 6.43
N SER A 73 -7.34 22.29 6.81
CA SER A 73 -7.86 23.19 7.85
C SER A 73 -8.58 22.40 8.93
N LEU A 74 -8.49 22.90 10.17
CA LEU A 74 -9.10 22.28 11.34
C LEU A 74 -10.32 23.07 11.79
N HIS A 75 -11.39 22.36 12.13
CA HIS A 75 -12.66 22.94 12.54
C HIS A 75 -13.20 22.16 13.74
N THR A 76 -13.82 22.86 14.69
CA THR A 76 -14.61 22.22 15.74
C THR A 76 -16.09 22.49 15.48
N LYS A 77 -16.89 21.43 15.35
CA LYS A 77 -18.34 21.52 15.15
C LYS A 77 -19.03 20.52 16.08
N ASN A 78 -19.99 20.98 16.89
CA ASN A 78 -20.74 20.13 17.83
C ASN A 78 -19.84 19.25 18.73
N GLY A 79 -18.74 19.81 19.23
CA GLY A 79 -17.77 19.08 20.06
C GLY A 79 -16.89 18.07 19.30
N LYS A 80 -17.03 17.97 17.97
CA LYS A 80 -16.21 17.11 17.10
C LYS A 80 -15.09 17.91 16.45
N ASN A 81 -13.91 17.31 16.41
CA ASN A 81 -12.74 17.86 15.76
C ASN A 81 -12.66 17.30 14.33
N LEU A 82 -12.74 18.20 13.36
CA LEU A 82 -12.81 17.88 11.95
C LEU A 82 -11.62 18.46 11.21
N MET A 83 -11.11 17.71 10.24
CA MET A 83 -10.07 18.13 9.32
C MET A 83 -10.61 18.10 7.90
N PHE A 84 -10.43 19.21 7.18
CA PHE A 84 -10.82 19.36 5.79
C PHE A 84 -9.55 19.45 4.97
N ILE A 85 -9.33 18.47 4.10
CA ILE A 85 -8.12 18.33 3.31
C ILE A 85 -8.45 18.62 1.84
N GLU A 86 -7.75 19.56 1.24
CA GLU A 86 -7.78 19.81 -0.21
C GLU A 86 -6.91 18.77 -0.91
N MET A 87 -7.56 17.77 -1.51
CA MET A 87 -6.88 16.64 -2.14
C MET A 87 -6.49 16.97 -3.59
N ASN A 88 -5.19 17.05 -3.82
CA ASN A 88 -4.52 17.22 -5.11
C ASN A 88 -4.01 15.88 -5.66
N ASP A 89 -4.70 14.78 -5.36
CA ASP A 89 -4.32 13.41 -5.74
C ASP A 89 -4.73 13.04 -7.17
N ASP A 90 -5.76 13.68 -7.73
CA ASP A 90 -6.11 13.59 -9.16
C ASP A 90 -5.23 14.53 -10.00
N TYR A 91 -4.03 14.06 -10.36
CA TYR A 91 -3.06 14.83 -11.14
C TYR A 91 -3.65 15.34 -12.47
N TYR A 92 -4.43 14.52 -13.17
CA TYR A 92 -5.01 14.91 -14.46
C TYR A 92 -5.98 16.09 -14.28
N ARG A 93 -6.91 15.98 -13.33
CA ARG A 93 -7.85 17.06 -13.02
C ARG A 93 -7.13 18.34 -12.59
N ILE A 94 -6.18 18.23 -11.67
CA ILE A 94 -5.47 19.39 -11.12
C ILE A 94 -4.62 20.08 -12.19
N SER A 95 -3.90 19.31 -13.02
CA SER A 95 -3.06 19.86 -14.10
C SER A 95 -3.85 20.59 -15.19
N HIS A 96 -5.15 20.33 -15.33
CA HIS A 96 -6.04 21.00 -16.27
C HIS A 96 -6.91 22.09 -15.61
N GLY A 97 -6.52 22.58 -14.43
CA GLY A 97 -7.20 23.69 -13.74
C GLY A 97 -8.45 23.29 -12.96
N GLY A 98 -8.71 21.99 -12.79
CA GLY A 98 -9.75 21.48 -11.91
C GLY A 98 -9.47 21.82 -10.45
N LYS A 99 -10.53 22.01 -9.65
CA LYS A 99 -10.40 22.26 -8.22
C LYS A 99 -10.25 20.95 -7.44
N PRO A 100 -9.43 20.91 -6.37
CA PRO A 100 -9.32 19.74 -5.51
C PRO A 100 -10.67 19.41 -4.86
N GLU A 101 -10.93 18.12 -4.67
CA GLU A 101 -12.02 17.69 -3.80
C GLU A 101 -11.61 17.83 -2.33
N ILE A 102 -12.59 17.98 -1.45
CA ILE A 102 -12.33 18.10 -0.01
C ILE A 102 -12.62 16.76 0.65
N TYR A 103 -11.59 16.15 1.23
CA TYR A 103 -11.78 14.99 2.10
C TYR A 103 -11.98 15.50 3.53
N VAL A 104 -13.00 14.97 4.20
CA VAL A 104 -13.34 15.35 5.56
C VAL A 104 -13.02 14.18 6.48
N PHE A 105 -12.26 14.47 7.52
CA PHE A 105 -11.87 13.52 8.55
C PHE A 105 -12.35 13.97 9.93
N GLU A 106 -12.70 13.01 10.78
CA GLU A 106 -12.96 13.24 12.20
C GLU A 106 -11.79 12.71 13.04
N LYS A 107 -11.39 13.46 14.07
CA LYS A 107 -10.39 13.01 15.04
C LYS A 107 -10.99 11.92 15.92
N ILE A 108 -10.35 10.75 15.93
CA ILE A 108 -10.79 9.59 16.72
C ILE A 108 -9.89 9.38 17.94
N SER A 109 -8.64 9.86 17.92
CA SER A 109 -7.69 9.71 19.02
C SER A 109 -6.64 10.81 19.01
N ASP A 110 -6.27 11.30 20.20
CA ASP A 110 -5.14 12.20 20.43
C ASP A 110 -3.83 11.45 20.77
N LYS A 111 -3.87 10.11 20.82
CA LYS A 111 -2.70 9.29 21.15
C LYS A 111 -1.57 9.53 20.15
N GLU A 112 -0.34 9.64 20.63
CA GLU A 112 0.84 9.61 19.79
C GLU A 112 1.10 8.18 19.27
N TYR A 113 1.24 8.06 17.95
CA TYR A 113 1.57 6.80 17.30
C TYR A 113 2.98 6.86 16.72
N SER A 114 3.68 5.73 16.72
CA SER A 114 4.85 5.51 15.88
C SER A 114 4.47 4.72 14.63
N ARG A 115 5.35 4.74 13.61
CA ARG A 115 5.19 3.93 12.40
C ARG A 115 4.99 2.44 12.72
N ASN A 116 5.68 1.92 13.74
CA ASN A 116 5.57 0.52 14.15
C ASN A 116 4.22 0.23 14.83
N ASN A 117 3.58 1.21 15.47
CA ASN A 117 2.29 0.99 16.13
C ASN A 117 1.10 0.93 15.17
N ILE A 118 1.26 1.46 13.95
CA ILE A 118 0.18 1.54 12.95
C ILE A 118 0.36 0.54 11.80
N ARG A 119 1.53 -0.09 11.72
CA ARG A 119 1.85 -1.05 10.67
C ARG A 119 1.14 -2.37 10.93
N ILE A 120 0.52 -2.93 9.89
CA ILE A 120 0.09 -4.34 9.88
C ILE A 120 1.34 -5.22 9.83
N CYS A 121 1.39 -6.19 10.73
CA CYS A 121 2.42 -7.22 10.79
C CYS A 121 1.74 -8.59 10.76
N ASP A 122 2.33 -9.52 10.02
CA ASP A 122 1.91 -10.91 9.97
C ASP A 122 2.79 -11.79 10.87
N ASN A 123 2.37 -13.03 11.09
CA ASN A 123 3.26 -14.02 11.69
C ASN A 123 4.35 -14.42 10.69
N THR A 124 5.61 -14.33 11.08
CA THR A 124 6.76 -14.85 10.33
C THR A 124 7.48 -15.98 11.07
N ASP A 125 7.06 -16.30 12.29
CA ASP A 125 7.58 -17.42 13.06
C ASP A 125 6.83 -18.69 12.65
N MET A 126 7.28 -19.27 11.54
CA MET A 126 6.73 -20.50 10.96
C MET A 126 7.82 -21.57 10.88
N PRO A 127 7.52 -22.84 11.23
CA PRO A 127 8.48 -23.92 11.06
C PRO A 127 8.80 -24.13 9.59
N PHE A 128 10.05 -24.50 9.31
CA PHE A 128 10.46 -24.81 7.95
C PHE A 128 9.84 -26.12 7.47
N VAL A 129 9.12 -26.03 6.35
CA VAL A 129 8.58 -27.16 5.60
C VAL A 129 9.14 -27.05 4.20
N PHE A 130 9.86 -28.08 3.78
CA PHE A 130 10.49 -28.12 2.47
C PHE A 130 9.45 -28.27 1.34
N ASP A 131 9.68 -27.53 0.25
CA ASP A 131 8.94 -27.64 -1.01
C ASP A 131 9.94 -27.72 -2.17
N ALA A 132 10.00 -28.87 -2.85
CA ALA A 132 10.91 -29.05 -3.97
C ALA A 132 10.51 -28.25 -5.21
N GLU A 133 9.22 -27.94 -5.37
CA GLU A 133 8.70 -27.33 -6.59
C GLU A 133 9.08 -25.85 -6.74
N VAL A 134 9.27 -25.16 -5.61
CA VAL A 134 9.61 -23.73 -5.58
C VAL A 134 11.11 -23.47 -5.79
N LEU A 135 11.96 -24.48 -5.64
CA LEU A 135 13.41 -24.32 -5.66
C LEU A 135 13.95 -23.71 -6.96
N GLY A 136 14.97 -22.89 -6.82
CA GLY A 136 15.68 -22.23 -7.91
C GLY A 136 15.12 -20.86 -8.24
N LYS A 137 15.56 -20.31 -9.37
CA LYS A 137 15.29 -18.94 -9.78
C LYS A 137 14.01 -18.81 -10.60
N TRP A 138 13.23 -17.80 -10.26
CA TRP A 138 12.02 -17.36 -10.95
C TRP A 138 12.18 -15.90 -11.37
N VAL A 139 11.75 -15.56 -12.59
CA VAL A 139 11.83 -14.21 -13.17
C VAL A 139 10.42 -13.65 -13.30
N VAL A 140 10.24 -12.38 -12.95
CA VAL A 140 8.93 -11.74 -12.97
C VAL A 140 8.37 -11.72 -14.40
N LYS A 141 7.07 -11.99 -14.53
CA LYS A 141 6.30 -11.89 -15.76
C LYS A 141 5.27 -10.78 -15.67
N ASP A 142 4.57 -10.66 -14.55
CA ASP A 142 3.49 -9.68 -14.41
C ASP A 142 3.20 -9.32 -12.95
N LEU A 143 2.35 -8.31 -12.75
CA LEU A 143 1.75 -7.91 -11.48
C LEU A 143 0.23 -7.81 -11.68
N ILE A 144 -0.53 -8.55 -10.86
CA ILE A 144 -1.99 -8.67 -10.96
C ILE A 144 -2.65 -8.44 -9.60
N ASP A 145 -3.94 -8.10 -9.60
CA ASP A 145 -4.76 -7.93 -8.40
C ASP A 145 -5.27 -9.26 -7.83
N SER A 146 -5.47 -10.27 -8.69
CA SER A 146 -5.93 -11.60 -8.30
C SER A 146 -5.31 -12.69 -9.18
N PRO A 147 -4.82 -13.81 -8.60
CA PRO A 147 -4.31 -14.97 -9.36
C PRO A 147 -5.30 -15.53 -10.38
N ASP A 148 -6.60 -15.42 -10.12
CA ASP A 148 -7.65 -15.98 -10.99
C ASP A 148 -7.88 -15.13 -12.25
N GLY A 149 -7.37 -13.89 -12.27
CA GLY A 149 -7.43 -13.01 -13.43
C GLY A 149 -6.21 -13.11 -14.36
N PHE A 150 -5.28 -14.02 -14.09
CA PHE A 150 -4.05 -14.17 -14.86
C PHE A 150 -4.31 -14.81 -16.23
N ASP A 151 -3.83 -14.16 -17.29
CA ASP A 151 -3.75 -14.69 -18.64
C ASP A 151 -2.30 -14.57 -19.15
N PRO A 152 -1.61 -15.70 -19.42
CA PRO A 152 -0.21 -15.69 -19.83
C PRO A 152 0.05 -14.98 -21.16
N ASN A 153 -0.98 -14.78 -21.99
CA ASN A 153 -0.87 -14.11 -23.29
C ASN A 153 -1.00 -12.59 -23.18
N THR A 154 -1.26 -12.07 -21.99
CA THR A 154 -1.43 -10.64 -21.75
C THR A 154 -0.31 -10.09 -20.84
N GLN A 155 -0.22 -8.76 -20.80
CA GLN A 155 0.59 -8.03 -19.84
C GLN A 155 -0.34 -7.03 -19.14
N LYS A 156 -0.63 -7.27 -17.86
CA LYS A 156 -1.52 -6.41 -17.07
C LYS A 156 -0.78 -5.16 -16.57
N PHE A 157 0.44 -5.32 -16.07
CA PHE A 157 1.27 -4.22 -15.60
C PHE A 157 2.43 -3.93 -16.57
N PRO A 158 2.76 -2.66 -16.88
CA PRO A 158 3.87 -2.32 -17.77
C PRO A 158 5.19 -2.98 -17.35
N ALA A 159 5.85 -3.67 -18.28
CA ALA A 159 7.03 -4.50 -17.98
C ALA A 159 8.22 -3.69 -17.44
N ASP A 160 8.40 -2.46 -17.93
CA ASP A 160 9.40 -1.50 -17.46
C ASP A 160 9.08 -0.94 -16.06
N GLY A 161 7.80 -0.95 -15.67
CA GLY A 161 7.32 -0.58 -14.34
C GLY A 161 7.44 -1.68 -13.28
N LEU A 162 7.66 -2.95 -13.66
CA LEU A 162 7.75 -4.06 -12.70
C LEU A 162 8.95 -3.87 -11.77
N PHE A 163 8.68 -3.63 -10.48
CA PHE A 163 9.73 -3.38 -9.50
C PHE A 163 10.44 -4.66 -9.05
N ALA A 164 9.70 -5.73 -8.75
CA ALA A 164 10.29 -7.06 -8.57
C ALA A 164 10.88 -7.53 -9.90
N LYS A 165 12.02 -8.23 -9.86
CA LYS A 165 12.72 -8.76 -11.04
C LYS A 165 12.87 -10.26 -11.00
N SER A 166 13.26 -10.81 -9.86
CA SER A 166 13.38 -12.25 -9.66
C SER A 166 13.33 -12.62 -8.19
N VAL A 167 13.01 -13.89 -7.91
CA VAL A 167 13.16 -14.52 -6.61
C VAL A 167 13.86 -15.88 -6.78
N CYS A 168 14.79 -16.22 -5.90
CA CYS A 168 15.47 -17.51 -5.89
C CYS A 168 15.26 -18.20 -4.55
N PHE A 169 14.79 -19.45 -4.55
CA PHE A 169 14.57 -20.25 -3.34
C PHE A 169 15.65 -21.33 -3.21
N GLU A 170 16.35 -21.32 -2.07
CA GLU A 170 17.42 -22.26 -1.73
C GLU A 170 16.93 -23.39 -0.81
N LYS A 171 17.65 -24.52 -0.80
CA LYS A 171 17.22 -25.75 -0.11
C LYS A 171 17.16 -25.64 1.41
N ASP A 172 17.89 -24.71 1.99
CA ASP A 172 18.05 -24.48 3.43
C ASP A 172 17.00 -23.52 4.01
N GLY A 173 15.99 -23.14 3.23
CA GLY A 173 14.95 -22.21 3.66
C GLY A 173 15.32 -20.74 3.46
N GLU A 174 16.43 -20.44 2.78
CA GLU A 174 16.78 -19.08 2.37
C GLU A 174 16.17 -18.73 1.00
N ALA A 175 15.77 -17.47 0.83
CA ALA A 175 15.31 -16.93 -0.43
C ALA A 175 15.94 -15.55 -0.71
N PHE A 176 16.12 -15.23 -1.99
CA PHE A 176 16.75 -13.99 -2.43
C PHE A 176 15.91 -13.31 -3.51
N SER A 177 15.40 -12.12 -3.19
CA SER A 177 14.58 -11.31 -4.10
C SER A 177 15.39 -10.15 -4.69
N GLN A 178 15.25 -9.92 -6.00
CA GLN A 178 15.84 -8.79 -6.71
C GLN A 178 14.75 -7.77 -7.02
N TYR A 179 14.94 -6.52 -6.61
CA TYR A 179 14.01 -5.41 -6.83
C TYR A 179 14.70 -4.24 -7.54
N GLY A 180 14.38 -4.00 -8.82
CA GLY A 180 15.07 -3.02 -9.65
C GLY A 180 16.60 -3.19 -9.57
N GLU A 181 17.31 -2.11 -9.28
CA GLU A 181 18.77 -2.07 -9.10
C GLU A 181 19.21 -2.21 -7.63
N LYS A 182 18.30 -2.55 -6.70
CA LYS A 182 18.64 -2.70 -5.29
C LYS A 182 19.53 -3.93 -5.06
N PRO A 183 20.33 -3.96 -3.97
CA PRO A 183 20.99 -5.18 -3.55
C PRO A 183 20.00 -6.34 -3.36
N LEU A 184 20.48 -7.57 -3.55
CA LEU A 184 19.68 -8.77 -3.27
C LEU A 184 19.12 -8.73 -1.86
N TYR A 185 17.82 -8.93 -1.76
CA TYR A 185 17.09 -8.92 -0.51
C TYR A 185 16.94 -10.34 0.02
N LYS A 186 17.61 -10.63 1.14
CA LYS A 186 17.57 -11.93 1.80
C LYS A 186 16.30 -12.06 2.63
N GLN A 187 15.60 -13.17 2.43
CA GLN A 187 14.37 -13.57 3.11
C GLN A 187 14.48 -15.04 3.53
N LYS A 188 13.52 -15.52 4.32
CA LYS A 188 13.33 -16.94 4.57
C LYS A 188 12.12 -17.45 3.79
N TRP A 189 11.97 -18.76 3.65
CA TRP A 189 10.76 -19.35 3.12
C TRP A 189 10.42 -20.65 3.83
N THR A 190 9.15 -21.02 3.75
CA THR A 190 8.62 -22.33 4.11
C THR A 190 7.54 -22.70 3.08
N LYS A 191 7.07 -23.94 3.05
CA LYS A 191 6.06 -24.35 2.07
C LYS A 191 4.84 -23.42 2.10
N GLY A 192 4.58 -22.78 0.97
CA GLY A 192 3.47 -21.85 0.76
C GLY A 192 3.72 -20.40 1.21
N PHE A 193 4.86 -20.05 1.81
CA PHE A 193 5.15 -18.68 2.26
C PHE A 193 6.60 -18.23 2.03
N LEU A 194 6.75 -16.99 1.57
CA LEU A 194 7.97 -16.20 1.65
C LEU A 194 7.89 -15.30 2.89
N LEU A 195 8.94 -15.27 3.70
CA LEU A 195 8.95 -14.68 5.03
C LEU A 195 9.95 -13.52 5.07
N ASP A 196 9.43 -12.31 5.24
CA ASP A 196 10.20 -11.10 5.49
C ASP A 196 10.16 -10.79 7.00
N GLU A 197 11.18 -11.27 7.72
CA GLU A 197 11.31 -11.04 9.16
C GLU A 197 11.57 -9.56 9.49
N HIS A 198 12.20 -8.80 8.59
CA HIS A 198 12.53 -7.39 8.81
C HIS A 198 11.28 -6.51 8.81
N ASN A 199 10.39 -6.75 7.85
CA ASN A 199 9.12 -6.05 7.74
C ASN A 199 7.99 -6.74 8.51
N SER A 200 8.22 -7.94 9.05
CA SER A 200 7.25 -8.77 9.76
C SER A 200 6.06 -9.09 8.87
N ILE A 201 6.33 -9.62 7.68
CA ILE A 201 5.34 -9.93 6.65
C ILE A 201 5.55 -11.35 6.15
N SER A 202 4.45 -12.09 5.97
CA SER A 202 4.44 -13.39 5.32
C SER A 202 3.63 -13.33 4.03
N GLU A 203 4.28 -13.56 2.90
CA GLU A 203 3.71 -13.49 1.57
C GLU A 203 3.38 -14.89 1.09
N ALA A 204 2.10 -15.17 0.86
CA ALA A 204 1.70 -16.48 0.36
C ALA A 204 2.25 -16.72 -1.05
N TYR A 205 2.65 -17.96 -1.35
CA TYR A 205 2.94 -18.37 -2.72
C TYR A 205 2.25 -19.67 -3.09
N HIS A 206 1.98 -19.84 -4.37
CA HIS A 206 1.54 -21.09 -4.96
C HIS A 206 2.00 -21.21 -6.41
N ILE A 207 2.09 -22.44 -6.90
CA ILE A 207 2.49 -22.73 -8.27
C ILE A 207 1.28 -23.27 -9.02
N ARG A 208 1.00 -22.73 -10.21
CA ARG A 208 -0.01 -23.25 -11.13
C ARG A 208 0.65 -23.63 -12.45
N GLU A 209 0.14 -24.68 -13.09
CA GLU A 209 0.52 -25.03 -14.45
C GLU A 209 -0.58 -24.59 -15.41
N ILE A 210 -0.23 -23.82 -16.44
CA ILE A 210 -1.14 -23.31 -17.46
C ILE A 210 -0.47 -23.60 -18.80
N ASP A 211 -1.14 -24.37 -19.67
CA ASP A 211 -0.63 -24.80 -20.98
C ASP A 211 0.78 -25.42 -20.93
N GLY A 212 1.05 -26.22 -19.89
CA GLY A 212 2.33 -26.90 -19.68
C GLY A 212 3.45 -26.01 -19.12
N VAL A 213 3.16 -24.74 -18.81
CA VAL A 213 4.12 -23.80 -18.20
C VAL A 213 3.78 -23.59 -16.73
N LYS A 214 4.78 -23.75 -15.86
CA LYS A 214 4.63 -23.45 -14.43
C LYS A 214 4.83 -21.98 -14.15
N TYR A 215 3.87 -21.40 -13.43
CA TYR A 215 3.89 -20.03 -12.94
C TYR A 215 3.89 -20.02 -11.42
N LEU A 216 4.79 -19.24 -10.83
CA LEU A 216 4.80 -18.95 -9.41
C LEU A 216 4.01 -17.67 -9.17
N PHE A 217 2.93 -17.78 -8.41
CA PHE A 217 2.16 -16.65 -7.90
C PHE A 217 2.66 -16.36 -6.50
N LEU A 218 3.21 -15.17 -6.29
CA LEU A 218 3.72 -14.71 -5.00
C LEU A 218 2.97 -13.44 -4.62
N GLU A 219 2.30 -13.50 -3.49
CA GLU A 219 1.60 -12.37 -2.88
C GLU A 219 2.59 -11.23 -2.63
N TRP A 220 2.17 -10.00 -2.87
CA TRP A 220 2.98 -8.80 -2.64
C TRP A 220 2.32 -7.88 -1.64
N LYS A 221 2.83 -7.91 -0.42
CA LYS A 221 2.34 -7.12 0.71
C LYS A 221 3.12 -5.83 0.83
N SER A 222 2.79 -4.89 -0.07
CA SER A 222 3.43 -3.56 -0.16
C SER A 222 3.10 -2.65 1.04
N GLY A 223 3.61 -1.41 1.01
CA GLY A 223 3.18 -0.37 1.94
C GLY A 223 1.66 -0.11 1.91
N ASP A 224 0.99 -0.37 0.78
CA ASP A 224 -0.46 -0.24 0.66
C ASP A 224 -1.19 -1.27 1.54
N TYR A 225 -0.66 -2.49 1.64
CA TYR A 225 -1.13 -3.48 2.60
C TYR A 225 -0.79 -3.02 4.02
N GLN A 226 0.50 -2.79 4.30
CA GLN A 226 1.00 -2.59 5.65
C GLN A 226 0.44 -1.35 6.35
N PHE A 227 0.13 -0.28 5.61
CA PHE A 227 -0.28 1.01 6.17
C PHE A 227 -1.61 1.51 5.59
N GLY A 228 -1.92 1.20 4.33
CA GLY A 228 -3.16 1.60 3.69
C GLY A 228 -4.34 0.65 3.96
N GLY A 229 -4.07 -0.55 4.47
CA GLY A 229 -5.10 -1.58 4.69
C GLY A 229 -5.68 -2.15 3.39
N HIS A 230 -4.97 -1.99 2.26
CA HIS A 230 -5.37 -2.52 0.97
C HIS A 230 -5.12 -4.01 0.88
N LYS A 231 -5.84 -4.69 -0.01
CA LYS A 231 -5.54 -6.08 -0.34
C LYS A 231 -4.18 -6.15 -1.07
N PRO A 232 -3.38 -7.20 -0.84
CA PRO A 232 -2.15 -7.43 -1.57
C PRO A 232 -2.40 -7.64 -3.07
N TYR A 233 -1.42 -7.25 -3.89
CA TYR A 233 -1.32 -7.67 -5.28
C TYR A 233 -0.54 -8.99 -5.35
N TRP A 234 -0.35 -9.52 -6.55
CA TRP A 234 0.37 -10.76 -6.81
C TRP A 234 1.37 -10.57 -7.93
N HIS A 235 2.64 -10.83 -7.66
CA HIS A 235 3.63 -11.00 -8.71
C HIS A 235 3.48 -12.40 -9.31
N VAL A 236 3.51 -12.47 -10.64
CA VAL A 236 3.58 -13.73 -11.37
C VAL A 236 4.99 -13.90 -11.90
N PHE A 237 5.58 -15.06 -11.67
CA PHE A 237 6.92 -15.39 -12.16
C PHE A 237 6.92 -16.66 -13.01
N THR A 238 7.88 -16.74 -13.92
CA THR A 238 8.22 -17.95 -14.69
C THR A 238 9.58 -18.47 -14.28
N ARG A 239 9.85 -19.76 -14.51
CA ARG A 239 11.19 -20.35 -14.35
C ARG A 239 12.20 -19.59 -15.22
N ALA A 240 13.39 -19.35 -14.67
CA ALA A 240 14.56 -18.84 -15.42
C ALA A 240 15.18 -19.92 -16.31
#